data_AF-A0A925IQ80-F1
#
_entry.id   AF-A0A925IQ80-F1
#
_cell.length_a   1.000
_cell.length_b   1.000
_cell.length_c   1.000
_cell.angle_alpha   90.00
_cell.angle_beta   90.00
_cell.angle_gamma   90.00
#
_symmetry.space_group_name_H-M   'P 1'
#
loop_
_entity.id
_entity.type
_entity.pdbx_description
1 polymer ?
#
loop_
_entity_poly.entity_id
_entity_poly.type
_entity_poly.pdbx_seq_one_letter_code
_entity_poly.pdbx_strand_id
1 'polypeptide(L)'
;MAKSNCGSFQAAVPGPALDLAPPAGFIEICGKDKALCEELTSGYPPSVKTVGYFLTPLEWQRYRQGRSIGFTRYLIAQVAGSTSPSEFSKLKNYIRSRQGDIPDSTDLPPSFNSSGQSNLGVFEDTNDAIAIGVIMKLQSAKPKVLADVVMASTNIAFVTKKRLLSLYVFVDVTSRPRAAPAKQLTREWLQCLRSAK
;
A
#
# COMPACT_ATOMS: atom_id res chain seq x y z
N MET A 1 -9.26 -8.39 -28.31
CA MET A 1 -8.36 -8.75 -27.19
C MET A 1 -8.53 -7.70 -26.10
N ALA A 2 -9.10 -8.06 -24.94
CA ALA A 2 -9.17 -7.13 -23.81
C ALA A 2 -7.73 -6.81 -23.36
N LYS A 3 -7.37 -5.52 -23.29
CA LYS A 3 -6.09 -5.13 -22.70
C LYS A 3 -6.04 -5.69 -21.29
N SER A 4 -4.93 -6.37 -20.93
CA SER A 4 -4.67 -6.73 -19.54
C SER A 4 -4.74 -5.46 -18.70
N ASN A 5 -5.66 -5.41 -17.74
CA ASN A 5 -5.76 -4.30 -16.78
C ASN A 5 -4.67 -4.35 -15.70
N CYS A 6 -3.67 -5.21 -15.88
CA CYS A 6 -2.58 -5.45 -14.96
C CYS A 6 -1.24 -5.14 -15.65
N GLY A 7 -0.39 -4.39 -14.96
CA GLY A 7 1.02 -4.25 -15.30
C GLY A 7 1.83 -5.48 -14.87
N SER A 8 3.14 -5.38 -15.03
CA SER A 8 4.11 -6.38 -14.55
C SER A 8 5.31 -5.66 -13.95
N PHE A 9 5.78 -6.15 -12.81
CA PHE A 9 7.01 -5.69 -12.19
C PHE A 9 7.66 -6.83 -11.42
N GLN A 10 8.85 -7.24 -11.87
CA GLN A 10 9.62 -8.31 -11.25
C GLN A 10 10.41 -7.76 -10.06
N ALA A 11 9.93 -8.04 -8.85
CA ALA A 11 10.58 -7.58 -7.62
C ALA A 11 11.88 -8.33 -7.33
N ALA A 12 12.92 -7.58 -6.93
CA ALA A 12 14.21 -8.12 -6.49
C ALA A 12 14.13 -8.63 -5.03
N VAL A 13 13.68 -9.88 -4.88
CA VAL A 13 13.53 -10.58 -3.60
C VAL A 13 14.42 -11.82 -3.51
N PRO A 14 14.94 -12.20 -2.32
CA PRO A 14 15.74 -13.44 -2.18
C PRO A 14 14.94 -14.67 -2.59
N GLY A 15 15.40 -15.46 -3.55
CA GLY A 15 14.68 -16.62 -4.10
C GLY A 15 14.07 -16.36 -5.49
N PRO A 16 13.00 -17.06 -5.90
CA PRO A 16 12.41 -16.88 -7.22
C PRO A 16 11.81 -15.47 -7.36
N ALA A 17 11.92 -14.93 -8.58
CA ALA A 17 11.32 -13.67 -8.97
C ALA A 17 9.81 -13.66 -8.65
N LEU A 18 9.32 -12.51 -8.23
CA LEU A 18 7.93 -12.29 -7.87
C LEU A 18 7.41 -11.14 -8.70
N ASP A 19 6.41 -11.41 -9.54
CA ASP A 19 5.68 -10.34 -10.21
C ASP A 19 4.69 -9.71 -9.23
N LEU A 20 4.85 -8.40 -8.98
CA LEU A 20 3.94 -7.63 -8.14
C LEU A 20 2.69 -7.16 -8.88
N ALA A 21 2.66 -7.28 -10.21
CA ALA A 21 1.51 -7.04 -11.09
C ALA A 21 0.60 -5.89 -10.62
N PRO A 22 1.10 -4.65 -10.49
CA PRO A 22 0.26 -3.53 -10.08
C PRO A 22 -0.86 -3.32 -11.12
N PRO A 23 -2.03 -2.78 -10.75
CA PRO A 23 -3.05 -2.38 -11.71
C PRO A 23 -2.47 -1.46 -12.80
N ALA A 24 -3.08 -1.47 -13.98
CA ALA A 24 -2.63 -0.65 -15.10
C ALA A 24 -2.60 0.84 -14.73
N GLY A 25 -1.62 1.56 -15.27
CA GLY A 25 -1.44 2.99 -15.00
C GLY A 25 -0.66 3.29 -13.72
N PHE A 26 -0.05 2.28 -13.09
CA PHE A 26 0.96 2.45 -12.06
C PHE A 26 2.37 2.24 -12.63
N ILE A 27 3.31 3.07 -12.18
CA ILE A 27 4.74 2.97 -12.49
C ILE A 27 5.51 2.73 -11.20
N GLU A 28 6.55 1.91 -11.28
CA GLU A 28 7.44 1.66 -10.16
C GLU A 28 8.49 2.78 -10.06
N ILE A 29 8.75 3.25 -8.84
CA ILE A 29 9.66 4.38 -8.60
C ILE A 29 10.97 4.05 -7.91
N CYS A 30 11.11 2.95 -7.15
CA CYS A 30 12.38 2.63 -6.50
C CYS A 30 13.47 2.28 -7.52
N GLY A 31 13.10 1.75 -8.69
CA GLY A 31 13.99 1.59 -9.85
C GLY A 31 14.27 2.89 -10.62
N LYS A 32 13.49 3.95 -10.41
CA LYS A 32 13.66 5.27 -11.06
C LYS A 32 14.42 6.26 -10.18
N ASP A 33 14.15 6.25 -8.88
CA ASP A 33 14.69 7.17 -7.89
C ASP A 33 14.83 6.44 -6.55
N LYS A 34 16.00 5.80 -6.38
CA LYS A 34 16.29 4.97 -5.22
C LYS A 34 16.32 5.78 -3.92
N ALA A 35 16.94 6.97 -3.94
CA ALA A 35 17.07 7.83 -2.78
C ALA A 35 15.69 8.28 -2.27
N LEU A 36 14.81 8.67 -3.20
CA LEU A 36 13.44 9.01 -2.85
C LEU A 36 12.68 7.81 -2.27
N CYS A 37 12.81 6.62 -2.86
CA CYS A 37 12.15 5.43 -2.31
C CYS A 37 12.65 5.08 -0.91
N GLU A 38 13.95 5.21 -0.64
CA GLU A 38 14.53 5.03 0.71
C GLU A 38 13.96 6.06 1.70
N GLU A 39 13.88 7.33 1.31
CA GLU A 39 13.27 8.38 2.13
C GLU A 39 11.80 8.06 2.47
N LEU A 40 10.99 7.73 1.45
CA LEU A 40 9.55 7.45 1.59
C LEU A 40 9.25 6.17 2.38
N THR A 41 10.23 5.28 2.54
CA THR A 41 10.06 4.00 3.24
C THR A 41 10.89 3.90 4.52
N SER A 42 11.57 4.98 4.91
CA SER A 42 12.41 5.04 6.12
C SER A 42 11.65 4.83 7.43
N GLY A 43 10.36 5.14 7.48
CA GLY A 43 9.51 4.97 8.67
C GLY A 43 9.05 3.53 8.93
N TYR A 44 9.39 2.57 8.07
CA TYR A 44 9.04 1.17 8.27
C TYR A 44 10.08 0.43 9.14
N PRO A 45 9.66 -0.57 9.93
CA PRO A 45 10.58 -1.36 10.75
C PRO A 45 11.71 -2.01 9.94
N PRO A 46 12.93 -2.17 10.50
CA PRO A 46 14.05 -2.80 9.79
C PRO A 46 13.82 -4.29 9.45
N SER A 47 12.80 -4.91 10.05
CA SER A 47 12.38 -6.30 9.78
C SER A 47 11.55 -6.44 8.50
N VAL A 48 11.15 -5.34 7.86
CA VAL A 48 10.44 -5.35 6.58
C VAL A 48 11.30 -4.75 5.47
N LYS A 49 11.15 -5.28 4.26
CA LYS A 49 11.79 -4.73 3.07
C LYS A 49 10.72 -4.30 2.07
N THR A 50 10.74 -3.04 1.69
CA THR A 50 9.95 -2.55 0.55
C THR A 50 10.54 -3.12 -0.75
N VAL A 51 9.69 -3.79 -1.52
CA VAL A 51 10.07 -4.48 -2.77
C VAL A 51 9.37 -3.90 -3.99
N GLY A 52 8.42 -2.99 -3.79
CA GLY A 52 7.84 -2.16 -4.83
C GLY A 52 7.14 -0.96 -4.22
N TYR A 53 7.33 0.20 -4.85
CA TYR A 53 6.59 1.42 -4.56
C TYR A 53 6.06 1.94 -5.90
N PHE A 54 4.74 2.05 -6.01
CA PHE A 54 4.09 2.39 -7.27
C PHE A 54 3.26 3.66 -7.16
N LEU A 55 3.40 4.51 -8.17
CA LEU A 55 2.66 5.76 -8.32
C LEU A 55 1.93 5.78 -9.66
N THR A 56 0.92 6.64 -9.79
CA THR A 56 0.44 6.98 -11.14
C THR A 56 1.43 7.92 -11.85
N PRO A 57 1.52 7.93 -13.19
CA PRO A 57 2.32 8.89 -13.94
C PRO A 57 2.01 10.35 -13.59
N LEU A 58 0.75 10.65 -13.27
CA LEU A 58 0.32 11.99 -12.87
C LEU A 58 0.92 12.41 -11.52
N GLU A 59 0.88 11.51 -10.52
CA GLU A 59 1.49 11.75 -9.21
C GLU A 59 3.00 11.96 -9.33
N TRP A 60 3.65 11.13 -10.13
CA TRP A 60 5.07 11.26 -10.43
C TRP A 60 5.42 12.60 -11.10
N GLN A 61 4.64 12.99 -12.11
CA GLN A 61 4.85 14.26 -12.81
C GLN A 61 4.67 15.47 -11.88
N ARG A 62 3.63 15.48 -11.03
CA ARG A 62 3.38 16.56 -10.07
C ARG A 62 4.53 16.73 -9.10
N TYR A 63 5.05 15.62 -8.55
CA TYR A 63 6.20 15.63 -7.67
C TYR A 63 7.45 16.19 -8.36
N ARG A 64 7.78 15.68 -9.55
CA ARG A 64 8.96 16.14 -10.33
C ARG A 64 8.90 17.62 -10.73
N GLN A 65 7.71 18.20 -10.83
CA GLN A 65 7.50 19.61 -11.11
C GLN A 65 7.45 20.49 -9.84
N GLY A 66 7.67 19.92 -8.65
CA GLY A 66 7.56 20.64 -7.38
C GLY A 66 6.14 21.08 -7.02
N ARG A 67 5.13 20.53 -7.70
CA ARG A 67 3.71 20.86 -7.50
C ARG A 67 3.06 20.07 -6.36
N SER A 68 3.73 19.03 -5.87
CA SER A 68 3.33 18.24 -4.72
C SER A 68 4.56 17.79 -3.95
N ILE A 69 4.49 17.79 -2.63
CA ILE A 69 5.55 17.26 -1.74
C ILE A 69 5.28 15.81 -1.32
N GLY A 70 4.21 15.19 -1.82
CA GLY A 70 3.81 13.82 -1.51
C GLY A 70 2.84 13.25 -2.53
N PHE A 71 2.28 12.09 -2.21
CA PHE A 71 1.41 11.33 -3.11
C PHE A 71 0.05 11.07 -2.50
N THR A 72 -0.97 11.10 -3.35
CA THR A 72 -2.38 10.93 -3.00
C THR A 72 -2.95 9.63 -3.55
N ARG A 73 -2.24 8.97 -4.46
CA ARG A 73 -2.64 7.65 -5.00
C ARG A 73 -1.41 6.79 -5.28
N TYR A 74 -1.16 5.83 -4.40
CA TYR A 74 0.05 5.00 -4.46
C TYR A 74 -0.15 3.61 -3.85
N LEU A 75 0.76 2.71 -4.21
CA LEU A 75 0.80 1.32 -3.76
C LEU A 75 2.18 1.01 -3.18
N ILE A 76 2.24 0.20 -2.12
CA ILE A 76 3.50 -0.30 -1.56
C ILE A 76 3.40 -1.81 -1.41
N ALA A 77 4.43 -2.53 -1.83
CA ALA A 77 4.57 -3.96 -1.57
C ALA A 77 5.81 -4.19 -0.70
N GLN A 78 5.62 -4.97 0.37
CA GLN A 78 6.67 -5.31 1.32
C GLN A 78 6.74 -6.82 1.55
N VAL A 79 7.94 -7.27 1.90
CA VAL A 79 8.19 -8.61 2.41
C VAL A 79 8.74 -8.52 3.83
N ALA A 80 8.17 -9.30 4.74
CA ALA A 80 8.76 -9.50 6.06
C ALA A 80 9.93 -10.48 5.95
N GLY A 81 11.05 -10.18 6.61
CA GLY A 81 12.24 -11.03 6.57
C GLY A 81 12.05 -12.42 7.18
N SER A 82 11.07 -12.59 8.08
CA SER A 82 10.93 -13.78 8.93
C SER A 82 9.55 -14.46 8.90
N THR A 83 8.54 -13.91 8.22
CA THR A 83 7.19 -14.49 8.25
C THR A 83 6.98 -15.48 7.11
N SER A 84 6.86 -16.77 7.46
CA SER A 84 6.61 -17.83 6.48
C SER A 84 5.12 -17.87 6.06
N PRO A 85 4.81 -18.40 4.87
CA PRO A 85 3.43 -18.68 4.45
C PRO A 85 2.61 -19.52 5.45
N SER A 86 3.27 -20.39 6.23
CA SER A 86 2.59 -21.24 7.23
C SER A 86 1.98 -20.43 8.38
N GLU A 87 2.49 -19.23 8.66
CA GLU A 87 1.95 -18.35 9.71
C GLU A 87 0.73 -17.55 9.23
N PHE A 88 0.38 -17.61 7.94
CA PHE A 88 -0.71 -16.82 7.38
C PHE A 88 -2.07 -17.08 8.05
N SER A 89 -2.40 -18.34 8.34
CA SER A 89 -3.66 -18.68 9.02
C SER A 89 -3.74 -18.08 10.42
N LYS A 90 -2.62 -18.05 11.17
CA LYS A 90 -2.56 -17.42 12.49
C LYS A 90 -2.70 -15.91 12.39
N LEU A 91 -2.03 -15.28 11.41
CA LEU A 91 -2.15 -13.86 11.15
C LEU A 91 -3.60 -13.47 10.80
N LYS A 92 -4.27 -14.24 9.94
CA LYS A 92 -5.70 -14.02 9.63
C LYS A 92 -6.58 -14.09 10.87
N ASN A 93 -6.37 -15.09 11.72
CA ASN A 93 -7.14 -15.24 12.95
C ASN A 93 -6.88 -14.08 13.93
N TYR A 94 -5.65 -13.61 14.03
CA TYR A 94 -5.30 -12.41 14.79
C TYR A 94 -6.00 -11.15 14.25
N ILE A 95 -6.00 -10.96 12.93
CA ILE A 95 -6.68 -9.82 12.31
C ILE A 95 -8.19 -9.87 12.54
N ARG A 96 -8.80 -11.05 12.42
CA ARG A 96 -10.23 -11.27 12.68
C ARG A 96 -10.60 -11.01 14.13
N SER A 97 -9.81 -11.48 15.09
CA SER A 97 -10.10 -11.31 16.52
C SER A 97 -10.05 -9.85 16.96
N ARG A 98 -9.28 -9.02 16.23
CA ARG A 98 -9.22 -7.56 16.40
C ARG A 98 -10.22 -6.81 15.53
N GLN A 99 -11.05 -7.50 14.73
CA GLN A 99 -11.93 -6.89 13.73
C GLN A 99 -11.21 -5.93 12.76
N GLY A 100 -9.92 -6.18 12.49
CA GLY A 100 -9.08 -5.30 11.68
C GLY A 100 -8.51 -4.08 12.40
N ASP A 101 -8.70 -3.95 13.72
CA ASP A 101 -8.05 -2.94 14.56
C ASP A 101 -6.64 -3.37 14.97
N ILE A 102 -5.73 -3.25 14.01
CA ILE A 102 -4.34 -3.63 14.16
C ILE A 102 -3.52 -2.37 14.44
N PRO A 103 -2.71 -2.35 15.52
CA PRO A 103 -1.78 -1.26 15.77
C PRO A 103 -0.86 -1.05 14.57
N ASP A 104 -0.82 0.18 14.06
CA ASP A 104 0.14 0.59 13.04
C ASP A 104 1.34 1.24 13.74
N SER A 105 2.52 0.66 13.56
CA SER A 105 3.78 1.17 14.11
C SER A 105 4.58 1.98 13.08
N THR A 106 3.96 2.35 11.96
CA THR A 106 4.59 3.19 10.95
C THR A 106 4.60 4.63 11.43
N ASP A 107 5.80 5.21 11.57
CA ASP A 107 5.93 6.63 11.88
C ASP A 107 5.48 7.47 10.68
N LEU A 108 4.59 8.43 10.92
CA LEU A 108 4.22 9.40 9.90
C LEU A 108 5.43 10.31 9.61
N PRO A 109 5.63 10.75 8.36
CA PRO A 109 6.65 11.74 8.05
C PRO A 109 6.45 12.99 8.93
N PRO A 110 7.53 13.65 9.41
CA PRO A 110 7.46 14.81 10.31
C PRO A 110 6.61 15.98 9.80
N SER A 111 6.33 16.00 8.50
CA SER A 111 5.49 16.99 7.82
C SER A 111 3.98 16.83 8.09
N PHE A 112 3.55 15.75 8.73
CA PHE A 112 2.14 15.41 8.93
C PHE A 112 1.79 15.07 10.38
N ASN A 113 0.62 15.53 10.81
CA ASN A 113 -0.07 15.08 12.02
C ASN A 113 -1.35 14.35 11.62
N SER A 114 -1.74 13.30 12.35
CA SER A 114 -3.04 12.65 12.18
C SER A 114 -4.08 13.26 13.14
N SER A 115 -5.26 13.62 12.61
CA SER A 115 -6.35 14.26 13.39
C SER A 115 -7.56 13.33 13.62
N GLY A 116 -7.30 12.02 13.63
CA GLY A 116 -8.30 10.99 13.84
C GLY A 116 -8.28 9.90 12.77
N GLN A 117 -8.76 8.73 13.16
CA GLN A 117 -8.83 7.55 12.31
C GLN A 117 -10.21 6.89 12.40
N SER A 118 -10.70 6.36 11.28
CA SER A 118 -11.91 5.55 11.23
C SER A 118 -11.56 4.19 10.64
N ASN A 119 -11.63 3.15 11.47
CA ASN A 119 -11.37 1.79 11.03
C ASN A 119 -12.49 1.32 10.08
N LEU A 120 -12.11 0.66 8.99
CA LEU A 120 -13.02 0.13 7.98
C LEU A 120 -13.31 -1.37 8.16
N GLY A 121 -12.71 -1.97 9.19
CA GLY A 121 -12.74 -3.38 9.51
C GLY A 121 -12.08 -4.25 8.44
N VAL A 122 -12.29 -5.55 8.57
CA VAL A 122 -11.97 -6.53 7.53
C VAL A 122 -13.02 -6.41 6.41
N PHE A 123 -12.58 -6.15 5.18
CA PHE A 123 -13.50 -6.01 4.03
C PHE A 123 -13.18 -6.96 2.86
N GLU A 124 -12.07 -7.68 2.95
CA GLU A 124 -11.68 -8.75 2.04
C GLU A 124 -11.08 -9.89 2.86
N ASP A 125 -11.60 -11.10 2.71
CA ASP A 125 -11.14 -12.27 3.43
C ASP A 125 -11.29 -13.50 2.52
N THR A 126 -10.18 -13.94 1.95
CA THR A 126 -10.10 -15.04 1.00
C THR A 126 -9.01 -16.02 1.43
N ASN A 127 -8.93 -17.19 0.81
CA ASN A 127 -7.94 -18.20 1.18
C ASN A 127 -6.49 -17.71 1.10
N ASP A 128 -6.21 -16.74 0.21
CA ASP A 128 -4.86 -16.22 -0.02
C ASP A 128 -4.67 -14.76 0.41
N ALA A 129 -5.71 -14.08 0.90
CA ALA A 129 -5.61 -12.68 1.31
C ALA A 129 -6.53 -12.33 2.49
N ILE A 130 -6.11 -11.37 3.31
CA ILE A 130 -6.99 -10.62 4.21
C ILE A 130 -6.65 -9.13 4.10
N ALA A 131 -7.66 -8.29 3.93
CA ALA A 131 -7.49 -6.84 3.82
C ALA A 131 -8.31 -6.10 4.88
N ILE A 132 -7.63 -5.15 5.51
CA ILE A 132 -8.18 -4.19 6.47
C ILE A 132 -7.99 -2.79 5.92
N GLY A 133 -8.70 -1.81 6.46
CA GLY A 133 -8.48 -0.43 6.05
C GLY A 133 -8.81 0.58 7.12
N VAL A 134 -8.34 1.79 6.89
CA VAL A 134 -8.55 2.94 7.75
C VAL A 134 -8.73 4.19 6.90
N ILE A 135 -9.55 5.12 7.35
CA ILE A 135 -9.58 6.48 6.83
C ILE A 135 -8.90 7.37 7.86
N MET A 136 -7.86 8.07 7.44
CA MET A 136 -7.07 8.98 8.26
C MET A 136 -7.14 10.39 7.71
N LYS A 137 -7.32 11.36 8.60
CA LYS A 137 -7.17 12.77 8.25
C LYS A 137 -5.73 13.19 8.52
N LEU A 138 -5.00 13.52 7.47
CA LEU A 138 -3.64 14.02 7.54
C LEU A 138 -3.68 15.55 7.46
N GLN A 139 -3.23 16.19 8.53
CA GLN A 139 -3.07 17.63 8.61
C GLN A 139 -1.60 17.96 8.40
N SER A 140 -1.32 18.95 7.55
CA SER A 140 0.05 19.41 7.39
C SER A 140 0.51 20.15 8.65
N ALA A 141 1.70 19.82 9.14
CA ALA A 141 2.34 20.58 10.22
C ALA A 141 2.72 22.01 9.79
N LYS A 142 2.69 22.31 8.48
CA LYS A 142 2.95 23.64 7.90
C LYS A 142 1.72 24.11 7.09
N PRO A 143 0.82 24.92 7.68
CA PRO A 143 -0.49 25.27 7.10
C PRO A 143 -0.47 25.94 5.71
N LYS A 144 0.70 26.39 5.23
CA LYS A 144 0.85 27.11 3.95
C LYS A 144 1.31 26.24 2.78
N VAL A 145 1.56 24.95 2.97
CA VAL A 145 2.23 24.10 1.97
C VAL A 145 1.36 22.94 1.45
N LEU A 146 0.42 22.45 2.25
CA LEU A 146 -0.51 21.38 1.86
C LEU A 146 -1.90 21.64 2.43
N ALA A 147 -2.93 21.42 1.61
CA ALA A 147 -4.30 21.30 2.10
C ALA A 147 -4.42 20.03 2.97
N ASP A 148 -5.31 20.05 3.96
CA ASP A 148 -5.68 18.84 4.71
C ASP A 148 -6.13 17.76 3.72
N VAL A 149 -5.56 16.55 3.87
CA VAL A 149 -5.89 15.40 3.01
C VAL A 149 -6.60 14.36 3.85
N VAL A 150 -7.71 13.84 3.33
CA VAL A 150 -8.33 12.64 3.89
C VAL A 150 -7.85 11.45 3.08
N MET A 151 -7.02 10.60 3.69
CA MET A 151 -6.45 9.41 3.05
C MET A 151 -7.19 8.16 3.50
N ALA A 152 -7.68 7.37 2.54
CA ALA A 152 -8.04 5.99 2.78
C ALA A 152 -6.80 5.12 2.54
N SER A 153 -6.45 4.32 3.55
CA SER A 153 -5.39 3.32 3.48
C SER A 153 -6.00 1.93 3.62
N THR A 154 -5.49 0.96 2.85
CA THR A 154 -5.78 -0.46 3.06
C THR A 154 -4.49 -1.21 3.25
N ASN A 155 -4.44 -2.10 4.24
CA ASN A 155 -3.33 -3.00 4.48
C ASN A 155 -3.79 -4.43 4.19
N ILE A 156 -3.03 -5.16 3.40
CA ILE A 156 -3.39 -6.46 2.84
C ILE A 156 -2.27 -7.43 3.19
N ALA A 157 -2.59 -8.47 3.96
CA ALA A 157 -1.72 -9.63 4.06
C ALA A 157 -2.10 -10.60 2.94
N PHE A 158 -1.16 -10.87 2.03
CA PHE A 158 -1.37 -11.73 0.86
C PHE A 158 -0.33 -12.86 0.81
N VAL A 159 -0.81 -14.10 0.79
CA VAL A 159 0.06 -15.27 0.71
C VAL A 159 0.12 -15.82 -0.71
N THR A 160 1.34 -16.05 -1.17
CA THR A 160 1.65 -16.85 -2.36
C THR A 160 2.18 -18.22 -1.89
N LYS A 161 2.35 -19.17 -2.82
CA LYS A 161 2.88 -20.51 -2.46
C LYS A 161 4.23 -20.46 -1.73
N LYS A 162 5.00 -19.36 -1.84
CA LYS A 162 6.37 -19.27 -1.29
C LYS A 162 6.59 -18.11 -0.33
N ARG A 163 5.71 -17.10 -0.29
CA ARG A 163 5.93 -15.86 0.46
C ARG A 163 4.64 -15.28 1.01
N LEU A 164 4.74 -14.59 2.13
CA LEU A 164 3.73 -13.66 2.63
C LEU A 164 4.15 -12.23 2.29
N LEU A 165 3.23 -11.47 1.69
CA LEU A 165 3.39 -10.07 1.34
C LEU A 165 2.52 -9.21 2.24
N SER A 166 3.02 -8.03 2.59
CA SER A 166 2.23 -6.92 3.10
C SER A 166 2.07 -5.91 1.98
N LEU A 167 0.84 -5.64 1.55
CA LEU A 167 0.53 -4.71 0.48
C LEU A 167 -0.29 -3.55 1.03
N TYR A 168 0.02 -2.36 0.57
CA TYR A 168 -0.63 -1.14 1.02
C TYR A 168 -1.19 -0.38 -0.16
N VAL A 169 -2.42 0.10 -0.03
CA VAL A 169 -3.10 0.94 -1.01
C VAL A 169 -3.47 2.24 -0.35
N PHE A 170 -3.08 3.35 -0.96
CA PHE A 170 -3.38 4.69 -0.46
C PHE A 170 -4.12 5.48 -1.52
N VAL A 171 -5.24 6.10 -1.14
CA VAL A 171 -6.07 6.92 -2.02
C VAL A 171 -6.63 8.12 -1.25
N ASP A 172 -6.49 9.32 -1.80
CA ASP A 172 -7.17 10.52 -1.33
C ASP A 172 -8.69 10.43 -1.57
N VAL A 173 -9.44 10.69 -0.50
CA VAL A 173 -10.91 10.64 -0.43
C VAL A 173 -11.51 11.95 0.08
N THR A 174 -10.80 13.07 -0.08
CA THR A 174 -11.19 14.41 0.40
C THR A 174 -12.54 14.87 -0.16
N SER A 175 -12.91 14.51 -1.40
CA SER A 175 -14.17 14.93 -2.01
C SER A 175 -15.41 14.22 -1.45
N ARG A 176 -15.25 12.98 -0.96
CA ARG A 176 -16.25 12.20 -0.22
C ARG A 176 -15.49 11.17 0.60
N PRO A 177 -15.50 11.20 1.95
CA PRO A 177 -14.75 10.25 2.79
C PRO A 177 -15.37 8.86 2.69
N ARG A 178 -15.15 8.21 1.55
CA ARG A 178 -15.69 6.92 1.16
C ARG A 178 -14.52 6.00 0.95
N ALA A 179 -14.54 4.86 1.64
CA ALA A 179 -13.55 3.81 1.45
C ALA A 179 -13.61 3.13 0.07
N ALA A 180 -14.69 3.32 -0.69
CA ALA A 180 -14.95 2.58 -1.92
C ALA A 180 -13.81 2.61 -2.94
N PRO A 181 -13.16 3.75 -3.25
CA PRO A 181 -12.05 3.80 -4.21
C PRO A 181 -10.83 3.00 -3.74
N ALA A 182 -10.51 3.03 -2.45
CA ALA A 182 -9.40 2.26 -1.89
C ALA A 182 -9.73 0.76 -1.90
N LYS A 183 -10.92 0.36 -1.42
CA LYS A 183 -11.39 -1.04 -1.45
C LYS A 183 -11.45 -1.62 -2.86
N GLN A 184 -11.86 -0.82 -3.85
CA GLN A 184 -11.86 -1.23 -5.25
C GLN A 184 -10.44 -1.47 -5.76
N LEU A 185 -9.53 -0.51 -5.55
CA LEU A 185 -8.14 -0.65 -5.98
C LEU A 185 -7.43 -1.82 -5.29
N THR A 186 -7.73 -2.10 -4.02
CA THR A 186 -7.28 -3.31 -3.31
C THR A 186 -7.69 -4.58 -4.04
N ARG A 187 -8.97 -4.69 -4.42
CA ARG A 187 -9.49 -5.87 -5.13
C ARG A 187 -8.88 -6.03 -6.51
N GLU A 188 -8.73 -4.93 -7.24
CA GLU A 188 -8.08 -4.90 -8.55
C GLU A 188 -6.63 -5.40 -8.45
N TRP A 189 -5.87 -4.93 -7.45
CA TRP A 189 -4.48 -5.37 -7.29
C TRP A 189 -4.39 -6.84 -6.89
N LEU A 190 -5.25 -7.32 -5.98
CA LEU A 190 -5.33 -8.74 -5.64
C LEU A 190 -5.68 -9.61 -6.86
N GLN A 191 -6.58 -9.16 -7.72
CA GLN A 191 -6.91 -9.85 -8.96
C GLN A 191 -5.70 -9.93 -9.90
N CYS A 192 -4.95 -8.82 -10.05
CA CYS A 192 -3.75 -8.81 -10.86
C CYS A 192 -2.66 -9.74 -10.31
N LEU A 193 -2.41 -9.71 -9.00
CA LEU A 193 -1.48 -10.61 -8.34
C LEU A 193 -1.84 -12.09 -8.50
N ARG A 194 -3.14 -12.42 -8.50
CA ARG A 194 -3.61 -13.79 -8.75
C ARG A 194 -3.44 -14.22 -10.21
N SER A 195 -3.50 -13.27 -11.14
CA SER A 195 -3.40 -13.53 -12.58
C SER A 195 -1.95 -13.63 -13.06
N ALA A 196 -1.00 -13.08 -12.31
CA ALA A 196 0.43 -13.13 -12.58
C ALA A 196 1.15 -14.36 -11.97
N LYS A 197 0.39 -15.24 -11.28
CA LYS A 197 0.90 -16.46 -10.63
C LYS A 197 1.23 -17.57 -11.62
#